data_AF-A0A7S1BAW8-F1
#
_entry.id   AF-A0A7S1BAW8-F1
#
_cell.length_a   1.000
_cell.length_b   1.000
_cell.length_c   1.000
_cell.angle_alpha   90.00
_cell.angle_beta   90.00
_cell.angle_gamma   90.00
#
_symmetry.space_group_name_H-M   'P 1'
#
loop_
_entity.id
_entity.type
_entity.pdbx_description
1 polymer ?
#
loop_
_entity_poly.entity_id
_entity_poly.type
_entity_poly.pdbx_seq_one_letter_code
_entity_poly.pdbx_strand_id
1 'polypeptide(L)'
;RQSAIGNRQSAIGRKTKNEKRKPNQFKDIITLTMGFILIDFKKRDESKRLKELVKEAIKEHKEWFVNYNCDDDTPPNKDECAEIEDAKIAELMGSFASEAEKLWRVKDEVPEKAGHLQSTLNRKRGYLYRRFANAVEALEEQAAHILEHCVKSLEEKEAGIKKSMPMKESDVAEELQELMDEVTAAIDEYFPDGVTGLDAYDDALPEGVPSFAEFKESVTLKEEELVSLNSEAAAAQVEGIKNSVQEVAKERVNDAIKAAIADLKA
;
A
#
# COMPACT_ATOMS: atom_id res chain seq x y z
N ARG A 1 41.43 126.83 -2.13
CA ARG A 1 41.00 127.17 -0.75
C ARG A 1 39.67 126.46 -0.53
N GLN A 2 39.63 125.17 -0.21
CA GLN A 2 39.68 124.59 1.15
C GLN A 2 38.82 125.35 2.17
N SER A 3 37.73 124.70 2.57
CA SER A 3 37.11 124.56 3.91
C SER A 3 35.77 123.79 3.68
N ALA A 4 35.52 122.53 4.06
CA ALA A 4 35.57 121.87 5.37
C ALA A 4 34.72 122.63 6.43
N ILE A 5 33.82 122.10 7.25
CA ILE A 5 33.26 120.77 7.62
C ILE A 5 32.00 121.13 8.47
N GLY A 6 30.95 120.29 8.53
CA GLY A 6 30.08 120.31 9.72
C GLY A 6 28.64 119.80 9.66
N ASN A 7 28.48 118.48 9.86
CA ASN A 7 27.48 117.84 10.74
C ASN A 7 25.95 117.90 10.46
N ARG A 8 25.32 116.74 10.20
CA ARG A 8 24.62 115.92 11.23
C ARG A 8 24.06 114.60 10.68
N GLN A 9 24.00 113.63 11.58
CA GLN A 9 23.69 112.21 11.48
C GLN A 9 22.25 111.88 11.04
N SER A 10 22.07 110.71 10.42
CA SER A 10 21.25 109.63 11.00
C SER A 10 21.61 108.27 10.40
N ALA A 11 21.82 107.31 11.29
CA ALA A 11 22.08 105.92 11.02
C ALA A 11 20.82 105.17 10.55
N ILE A 12 20.98 104.13 9.72
CA ILE A 12 20.35 102.80 9.85
C ILE A 12 21.13 101.87 8.90
N GLY A 13 21.81 100.87 9.46
CA GLY A 13 22.31 99.72 8.70
C GLY A 13 21.31 98.57 8.75
N ARG A 14 21.35 97.66 7.77
CA ARG A 14 21.53 96.20 7.94
C ARG A 14 21.16 95.37 6.70
N LYS A 15 22.12 94.53 6.32
CA LYS A 15 22.05 93.07 6.07
C LYS A 15 21.31 92.55 4.83
N THR A 16 22.13 91.99 3.94
CA THR A 16 21.90 90.77 3.16
C THR A 16 21.19 89.67 3.95
N LYS A 17 20.27 88.93 3.32
CA LYS A 17 20.00 87.53 3.69
C LYS A 17 19.37 86.75 2.55
N ASN A 18 20.13 85.73 2.13
CA ASN A 18 19.75 84.59 1.31
C ASN A 18 18.35 84.06 1.65
N GLU A 19 17.49 84.04 0.64
CA GLU A 19 16.21 83.36 0.65
C GLU A 19 16.46 81.84 0.56
N LYS A 20 16.69 81.20 1.71
CA LYS A 20 16.65 79.74 1.82
C LYS A 20 15.20 79.29 1.59
N ARG A 21 14.90 78.77 0.40
CA ARG A 21 13.69 77.96 0.16
C ARG A 21 13.68 76.83 1.20
N LYS A 22 12.69 76.82 2.10
CA LYS A 22 12.43 75.68 2.97
C LYS A 22 12.08 74.48 2.06
N PRO A 23 12.65 73.28 2.28
CA PRO A 23 12.19 72.09 1.57
C PRO A 23 10.71 71.87 1.89
N ASN A 24 9.93 71.50 0.88
CA ASN A 24 8.49 71.27 0.93
C ASN A 24 8.15 70.09 1.87
N GLN A 25 8.14 70.32 3.18
CA GLN A 25 7.76 69.31 4.18
C GLN A 25 6.36 68.71 3.92
N PHE A 26 5.46 69.46 3.27
CA PHE A 26 4.13 68.97 2.88
C PHE A 26 4.16 67.93 1.75
N LYS A 27 5.10 68.02 0.79
CA LYS A 27 5.24 66.99 -0.25
C LYS A 27 5.79 65.70 0.34
N ASP A 28 6.71 65.81 1.29
CA ASP A 28 7.30 64.66 1.97
C ASP A 28 6.25 63.92 2.82
N ILE A 29 5.38 64.64 3.54
CA ILE A 29 4.29 64.05 4.35
C ILE A 29 3.23 63.34 3.49
N ILE A 30 2.80 63.94 2.36
CA ILE A 30 1.83 63.32 1.44
C ILE A 30 2.40 62.06 0.80
N THR A 31 3.69 62.10 0.41
CA THR A 31 4.37 60.93 -0.16
C THR A 31 4.52 59.81 0.88
N LEU A 32 4.77 60.16 2.14
CA LEU A 32 4.86 59.22 3.26
C LEU A 32 3.50 58.57 3.55
N THR A 33 2.42 59.36 3.65
CA THR A 33 1.06 58.85 3.93
C THR A 33 0.49 58.02 2.78
N MET A 34 0.68 58.43 1.52
CA MET A 34 0.33 57.59 0.37
C MET A 34 1.14 56.29 0.34
N GLY A 35 2.42 56.33 0.73
CA GLY A 35 3.26 55.15 0.88
C GLY A 35 2.71 54.14 1.89
N PHE A 36 2.30 54.59 3.07
CA PHE A 36 1.68 53.74 4.09
C PHE A 36 0.36 53.12 3.61
N ILE A 37 -0.52 53.93 2.99
CA ILE A 37 -1.81 53.46 2.44
C ILE A 37 -1.59 52.38 1.38
N LEU A 38 -0.64 52.56 0.46
CA LEU A 38 -0.33 51.58 -0.59
C LEU A 38 0.29 50.28 -0.04
N ILE A 39 1.06 50.36 1.05
CA ILE A 39 1.61 49.18 1.73
C ILE A 39 0.48 48.38 2.39
N ASP A 40 -0.47 49.04 3.06
CA ASP A 40 -1.61 48.40 3.72
C ASP A 40 -2.54 47.71 2.71
N PHE A 41 -2.81 48.33 1.55
CA PHE A 41 -3.56 47.68 0.47
C PHE A 41 -2.85 46.43 -0.05
N LYS A 42 -1.53 46.51 -0.29
CA LYS A 42 -0.75 45.36 -0.77
C LYS A 42 -0.67 44.23 0.25
N LYS A 43 -0.51 44.53 1.55
CA LYS A 43 -0.55 43.53 2.62
C LYS A 43 -1.92 42.85 2.66
N ARG A 44 -3.01 43.61 2.50
CA ARG A 44 -4.37 43.06 2.46
C ARG A 44 -4.59 42.13 1.27
N ASP A 45 -4.06 42.46 0.10
CA ASP A 45 -4.16 41.60 -1.08
C ASP A 45 -3.30 40.33 -0.95
N GLU A 46 -2.10 40.42 -0.39
CA GLU A 46 -1.29 39.23 -0.07
C GLU A 46 -1.97 38.33 0.98
N SER A 47 -2.60 38.89 2.01
CA SER A 47 -3.35 38.10 3.01
C SER A 47 -4.57 37.40 2.40
N LYS A 48 -5.25 38.03 1.42
CA LYS A 48 -6.31 37.35 0.64
C LYS A 48 -5.72 36.21 -0.18
N ARG A 49 -4.61 36.43 -0.89
CA ARG A 49 -3.95 35.39 -1.69
C ARG A 49 -3.51 34.22 -0.82
N LEU A 50 -2.95 34.47 0.36
CA LEU A 50 -2.55 33.42 1.30
C LEU A 50 -3.76 32.56 1.73
N LYS A 51 -4.93 33.16 1.96
CA LYS A 51 -6.18 32.43 2.24
C LYS A 51 -6.69 31.65 1.03
N GLU A 52 -6.51 32.17 -0.18
CA GLU A 52 -6.85 31.47 -1.41
C GLU A 52 -5.97 30.24 -1.61
N LEU A 53 -4.65 30.33 -1.39
CA LEU A 53 -3.74 29.18 -1.48
C LEU A 53 -4.19 28.00 -0.58
N VAL A 54 -4.62 28.30 0.66
CA VAL A 54 -5.18 27.27 1.55
C VAL A 54 -6.44 26.63 0.96
N LYS A 55 -7.35 27.45 0.42
CA LYS A 55 -8.60 26.95 -0.19
C LYS A 55 -8.34 26.14 -1.45
N GLU A 56 -7.40 26.58 -2.29
CA GLU A 56 -6.96 25.91 -3.52
C GLU A 56 -6.41 24.52 -3.17
N ALA A 57 -5.47 24.41 -2.22
CA ALA A 57 -4.92 23.12 -1.78
C ALA A 57 -5.98 22.18 -1.18
N ILE A 58 -6.90 22.70 -0.35
CA ILE A 58 -7.99 21.89 0.21
C ILE A 58 -8.94 21.39 -0.89
N LYS A 59 -9.21 22.22 -1.89
CA LYS A 59 -10.07 21.89 -3.03
C LYS A 59 -9.39 20.84 -3.91
N GLU A 60 -8.12 21.04 -4.24
CA GLU A 60 -7.32 20.09 -5.00
C GLU A 60 -7.27 18.72 -4.32
N HIS A 61 -7.03 18.67 -3.00
CA HIS A 61 -7.10 17.40 -2.27
C HIS A 61 -8.46 16.72 -2.40
N LYS A 62 -9.58 17.47 -2.41
CA LYS A 62 -10.91 16.87 -2.58
C LYS A 62 -11.09 16.32 -3.99
N GLU A 63 -10.68 17.07 -5.00
CA GLU A 63 -10.79 16.65 -6.40
C GLU A 63 -9.91 15.45 -6.68
N TRP A 64 -8.66 15.47 -6.22
CA TRP A 64 -7.76 14.31 -6.26
C TRP A 64 -8.38 13.10 -5.57
N PHE A 65 -8.89 13.26 -4.35
CA PHE A 65 -9.51 12.14 -3.62
C PHE A 65 -10.71 11.54 -4.36
N VAL A 66 -11.57 12.35 -4.99
CA VAL A 66 -12.75 11.86 -5.74
C VAL A 66 -12.33 11.17 -7.03
N ASN A 67 -11.31 11.70 -7.70
CA ASN A 67 -10.85 11.22 -8.99
C ASN A 67 -9.72 10.19 -8.88
N TYR A 68 -9.28 9.85 -7.66
CA TYR A 68 -8.26 8.84 -7.46
C TYR A 68 -8.77 7.51 -8.01
N ASN A 69 -8.03 6.99 -8.99
CA ASN A 69 -8.20 5.68 -9.55
C ASN A 69 -6.94 4.88 -9.23
N CYS A 70 -7.16 3.69 -8.72
CA CYS A 70 -6.15 2.64 -8.70
C CYS A 70 -6.08 2.14 -10.15
N ASP A 71 -4.96 2.34 -10.84
CA ASP A 71 -4.77 1.85 -12.22
C ASP A 71 -4.46 0.33 -12.24
N ASP A 72 -4.74 -0.34 -11.12
CA ASP A 72 -4.50 -1.76 -10.84
C ASP A 72 -5.83 -2.43 -10.45
N ASP A 73 -5.94 -3.74 -10.72
CA ASP A 73 -7.13 -4.54 -10.42
C ASP A 73 -7.22 -4.84 -8.90
N THR A 74 -6.09 -4.75 -8.18
CA THR A 74 -6.03 -4.87 -6.72
C THR A 74 -6.08 -3.48 -6.06
N PRO A 75 -7.13 -3.15 -5.28
CA PRO A 75 -7.21 -1.87 -4.58
C PRO A 75 -6.15 -1.77 -3.48
N PRO A 76 -5.59 -0.57 -3.23
CA PRO A 76 -4.53 -0.41 -2.25
C PRO A 76 -5.01 -0.75 -0.84
N ASN A 77 -4.19 -1.49 -0.11
CA ASN A 77 -4.46 -1.84 1.27
C ASN A 77 -4.40 -0.60 2.19
N LYS A 78 -4.65 -0.80 3.49
CA LYS A 78 -4.72 0.31 4.46
C LYS A 78 -3.41 1.09 4.57
N ASP A 79 -2.27 0.40 4.54
CA ASP A 79 -0.96 1.00 4.73
C ASP A 79 -0.51 1.71 3.45
N GLU A 80 -0.73 1.09 2.29
CA GLU A 80 -0.50 1.73 0.97
C GLU A 80 -1.36 2.99 0.80
N CYS A 81 -2.64 2.93 1.17
CA CYS A 81 -3.51 4.10 1.19
C CYS A 81 -2.93 5.24 2.04
N ALA A 82 -2.34 4.91 3.20
CA ALA A 82 -1.74 5.91 4.08
C ALA A 82 -0.49 6.54 3.45
N GLU A 83 0.35 5.76 2.77
CA GLU A 83 1.53 6.27 2.06
C GLU A 83 1.14 7.19 0.89
N ILE A 84 0.14 6.78 0.11
CA ILE A 84 -0.39 7.58 -1.02
C ILE A 84 -0.98 8.90 -0.52
N GLU A 85 -1.78 8.88 0.55
CA GLU A 85 -2.31 10.09 1.17
C GLU A 85 -1.19 10.99 1.70
N ASP A 86 -0.17 10.41 2.34
CA ASP A 86 0.95 11.18 2.91
C ASP A 86 1.80 11.85 1.84
N ALA A 87 2.05 11.16 0.72
CA ALA A 87 2.72 11.74 -0.44
C ALA A 87 1.93 12.94 -1.00
N LYS A 88 0.61 12.81 -1.15
CA LYS A 88 -0.22 13.92 -1.67
C LYS A 88 -0.31 15.08 -0.68
N ILE A 89 -0.38 14.81 0.63
CA ILE A 89 -0.36 15.86 1.65
C ILE A 89 0.98 16.61 1.60
N ALA A 90 2.10 15.91 1.49
CA ALA A 90 3.42 16.53 1.38
C ALA A 90 3.55 17.40 0.12
N GLU A 91 3.06 16.93 -1.03
CA GLU A 91 3.03 17.69 -2.29
C GLU A 91 2.25 19.01 -2.16
N LEU A 92 1.04 18.96 -1.57
CA LEU A 92 0.19 20.14 -1.38
C LEU A 92 0.80 21.13 -0.39
N MET A 93 1.43 20.63 0.69
CA MET A 93 2.14 21.46 1.65
C MET A 93 3.38 22.13 1.04
N GLY A 94 4.11 21.40 0.19
CA GLY A 94 5.25 21.94 -0.57
C GLY A 94 4.82 23.03 -1.55
N SER A 95 3.74 22.80 -2.29
CA SER A 95 3.15 23.77 -3.23
C SER A 95 2.68 25.04 -2.50
N PHE A 96 1.99 24.87 -1.36
CA PHE A 96 1.61 25.99 -0.49
C PHE A 96 2.83 26.78 -0.01
N ALA A 97 3.88 26.12 0.48
CA ALA A 97 5.07 26.76 1.01
C ALA A 97 5.81 27.58 -0.07
N SER A 98 5.95 27.02 -1.28
CA SER A 98 6.60 27.69 -2.41
C SER A 98 5.86 28.95 -2.86
N GLU A 99 4.53 28.91 -2.93
CA GLU A 99 3.73 30.09 -3.29
C GLU A 99 3.65 31.11 -2.15
N ALA A 100 3.59 30.66 -0.90
CA ALA A 100 3.56 31.54 0.27
C ALA A 100 4.87 32.31 0.48
N GLU A 101 6.02 31.75 0.08
CA GLU A 101 7.32 32.42 0.15
C GLU A 101 7.36 33.72 -0.67
N LYS A 102 6.58 33.79 -1.75
CA LYS A 102 6.46 34.98 -2.60
C LYS A 102 5.68 36.12 -1.92
N LEU A 103 4.95 35.84 -0.84
CA LEU A 103 4.07 36.77 -0.11
C LEU A 103 4.77 37.37 1.12
N TRP A 104 5.83 38.14 0.87
CA TRP A 104 6.73 38.61 1.93
C TRP A 104 6.09 39.56 2.95
N ARG A 105 5.00 40.27 2.62
CA ARG A 105 4.35 41.23 3.54
C ARG A 105 3.48 40.57 4.60
N VAL A 106 3.19 39.28 4.43
CA VAL A 106 2.38 38.44 5.34
C VAL A 106 3.13 37.21 5.83
N LYS A 107 4.48 37.25 5.83
CA LYS A 107 5.34 36.14 6.27
C LYS A 107 5.02 35.68 7.70
N ASP A 108 4.54 36.58 8.55
CA ASP A 108 4.08 36.33 9.92
C ASP A 108 2.79 35.49 9.98
N GLU A 109 1.92 35.58 8.96
CA GLU A 109 0.67 34.80 8.88
C GLU A 109 0.90 33.38 8.31
N VAL A 110 2.01 33.16 7.60
CA VAL A 110 2.28 31.89 6.88
C VAL A 110 2.27 30.66 7.82
N PRO A 111 2.95 30.65 8.99
CA PRO A 111 2.97 29.48 9.86
C PRO A 111 1.59 29.08 10.38
N GLU A 112 0.75 30.05 10.72
CA GLU A 112 -0.63 29.81 11.17
C GLU A 112 -1.45 29.14 10.05
N LYS A 113 -1.33 29.65 8.81
CA LYS A 113 -2.05 29.10 7.66
C LYS A 113 -1.53 27.74 7.24
N ALA A 114 -0.22 27.51 7.30
CA ALA A 114 0.38 26.19 7.10
C ALA A 114 -0.14 25.18 8.12
N GLY A 115 -0.19 25.54 9.40
CA GLY A 115 -0.73 24.69 10.46
C GLY A 115 -2.20 24.36 10.27
N HIS A 116 -3.02 25.35 9.87
CA HIS A 116 -4.43 25.13 9.55
C HIS A 116 -4.62 24.21 8.33
N LEU A 117 -3.83 24.40 7.28
CA LEU A 117 -3.85 23.52 6.10
C LEU A 117 -3.47 22.09 6.48
N GLN A 118 -2.33 21.90 7.14
CA GLN A 118 -1.86 20.58 7.59
C GLN A 118 -2.91 19.87 8.45
N SER A 119 -3.49 20.57 9.44
CA SER A 119 -4.54 19.99 10.30
C SER A 119 -5.77 19.57 9.50
N THR A 120 -6.16 20.37 8.50
CA THR A 120 -7.32 20.08 7.64
C THR A 120 -7.05 18.90 6.72
N LEU A 121 -5.85 18.79 6.17
CA LEU A 121 -5.43 17.67 5.33
C LEU A 121 -5.31 16.38 6.16
N ASN A 122 -4.65 16.43 7.32
CA ASN A 122 -4.51 15.28 8.23
C ASN A 122 -5.86 14.74 8.72
N ARG A 123 -6.86 15.60 8.91
CA ARG A 123 -8.22 15.16 9.30
C ARG A 123 -8.90 14.29 8.24
N LYS A 124 -8.43 14.35 6.99
CA LYS A 124 -8.94 13.54 5.88
C LYS A 124 -8.15 12.25 5.67
N ARG A 125 -7.11 11.97 6.46
CA ARG A 125 -6.42 10.68 6.41
C ARG A 125 -7.39 9.52 6.65
N GLY A 126 -7.17 8.42 5.95
CA GLY A 126 -8.01 7.22 5.95
C GLY A 126 -9.35 7.40 5.22
N TYR A 127 -9.51 8.46 4.43
CA TYR A 127 -10.69 8.58 3.55
C TYR A 127 -10.48 7.74 2.29
N LEU A 128 -9.25 7.65 1.79
CA LEU A 128 -8.91 6.82 0.64
C LEU A 128 -9.20 5.35 0.91
N TYR A 129 -8.66 4.81 2.00
CA TYR A 129 -8.97 3.45 2.43
C TYR A 129 -10.48 3.21 2.59
N ARG A 130 -11.22 4.18 3.16
CA ARG A 130 -12.70 4.05 3.27
C ARG A 130 -13.45 3.94 1.95
N ARG A 131 -12.90 4.42 0.83
CA ARG A 131 -13.49 4.19 -0.51
C ARG A 131 -13.33 2.74 -0.95
N PHE A 132 -12.19 2.14 -0.61
CA PHE A 132 -11.83 0.79 -1.02
C PHE A 132 -12.15 -0.27 0.05
N ALA A 133 -12.52 0.13 1.26
CA ALA A 133 -12.70 -0.79 2.40
C ALA A 133 -13.61 -1.97 2.08
N ASN A 134 -14.75 -1.76 1.43
CA ASN A 134 -15.65 -2.85 1.05
C ASN A 134 -15.04 -3.79 -0.01
N ALA A 135 -14.21 -3.26 -0.92
CA ALA A 135 -13.53 -4.06 -1.92
C ALA A 135 -12.37 -4.84 -1.31
N VAL A 136 -11.61 -4.22 -0.41
CA VAL A 136 -10.54 -4.86 0.36
C VAL A 136 -11.12 -5.98 1.25
N GLU A 137 -12.19 -5.72 2.00
CA GLU A 137 -12.89 -6.72 2.82
C GLU A 137 -13.42 -7.88 1.96
N ALA A 138 -13.98 -7.60 0.78
CA ALA A 138 -14.40 -8.65 -0.15
C ALA A 138 -13.23 -9.49 -0.67
N LEU A 139 -12.06 -8.87 -0.90
CA LEU A 139 -10.85 -9.59 -1.31
C LEU A 139 -10.23 -10.39 -0.18
N GLU A 140 -10.28 -9.89 1.06
CA GLU A 140 -9.89 -10.65 2.27
C GLU A 140 -10.77 -11.90 2.44
N GLU A 141 -12.10 -11.76 2.31
CA GLU A 141 -13.02 -12.90 2.35
C GLU A 141 -12.78 -13.88 1.19
N GLN A 142 -12.52 -13.36 -0.02
CA GLN A 142 -12.24 -14.18 -1.19
C GLN A 142 -10.92 -14.94 -1.05
N ALA A 143 -9.87 -14.30 -0.52
CA ALA A 143 -8.58 -14.92 -0.26
C ALA A 143 -8.74 -16.09 0.72
N ALA A 144 -9.46 -15.88 1.82
CA ALA A 144 -9.75 -16.92 2.79
C ALA A 144 -10.50 -18.10 2.15
N HIS A 145 -11.54 -17.83 1.35
CA HIS A 145 -12.31 -18.88 0.67
C HIS A 145 -11.48 -19.69 -0.33
N ILE A 146 -10.60 -19.04 -1.09
CA ILE A 146 -9.71 -19.73 -2.03
C ILE A 146 -8.75 -20.63 -1.26
N LEU A 147 -8.14 -20.15 -0.18
CA LEU A 147 -7.20 -20.95 0.61
C LEU A 147 -7.88 -22.12 1.35
N GLU A 148 -9.09 -21.92 1.86
CA GLU A 148 -9.92 -23.02 2.38
C GLU A 148 -10.21 -24.07 1.30
N HIS A 149 -10.51 -23.64 0.07
CA HIS A 149 -10.70 -24.54 -1.07
C HIS A 149 -9.42 -25.31 -1.41
N CYS A 150 -8.24 -24.69 -1.34
CA CYS A 150 -6.95 -25.35 -1.54
C CYS A 150 -6.76 -26.50 -0.54
N VAL A 151 -6.94 -26.22 0.75
CA VAL A 151 -6.81 -27.22 1.83
C VAL A 151 -7.78 -28.37 1.60
N LYS A 152 -9.05 -28.09 1.31
CA LYS A 152 -10.06 -29.11 1.05
C LYS A 152 -9.72 -29.96 -0.19
N SER A 153 -9.20 -29.35 -1.24
CA SER A 153 -8.80 -30.06 -2.46
C SER A 153 -7.63 -31.02 -2.19
N LEU A 154 -6.69 -30.62 -1.33
CA LEU A 154 -5.62 -31.50 -0.85
C LEU A 154 -6.16 -32.69 -0.06
N GLU A 155 -7.09 -32.48 0.87
CA GLU A 155 -7.74 -33.57 1.63
C GLU A 155 -8.48 -34.56 0.72
N GLU A 156 -9.20 -34.05 -0.29
CA GLU A 156 -9.93 -34.87 -1.26
C GLU A 156 -8.97 -35.68 -2.15
N LYS A 157 -7.89 -35.06 -2.63
CA LYS A 157 -6.85 -35.73 -3.43
C LYS A 157 -6.11 -36.79 -2.59
N GLU A 158 -5.76 -36.48 -1.34
CA GLU A 158 -5.17 -37.43 -0.39
C GLU A 158 -6.05 -38.68 -0.21
N ALA A 159 -7.35 -38.48 0.02
CA ALA A 159 -8.30 -39.58 0.17
C ALA A 159 -8.45 -40.40 -1.12
N GLY A 160 -8.34 -39.78 -2.29
CA GLY A 160 -8.32 -40.44 -3.60
C GLY A 160 -7.09 -41.33 -3.79
N ILE A 161 -5.90 -40.82 -3.47
CA ILE A 161 -4.63 -41.55 -3.55
C ILE A 161 -4.67 -42.74 -2.57
N LYS A 162 -5.06 -42.54 -1.31
CA LYS A 162 -5.14 -43.60 -0.29
C LYS A 162 -6.06 -44.77 -0.69
N LYS A 163 -7.13 -44.52 -1.47
CA LYS A 163 -8.01 -45.58 -1.99
C LYS A 163 -7.41 -46.39 -3.14
N SER A 164 -6.44 -45.82 -3.85
CA SER A 164 -5.82 -46.41 -5.04
C SER A 164 -4.51 -47.11 -4.74
N MET A 165 -4.00 -47.01 -3.50
CA MET A 165 -2.81 -47.72 -3.05
C MET A 165 -3.00 -49.25 -3.05
N PRO A 166 -1.95 -50.04 -3.35
CA PRO A 166 -0.62 -49.58 -3.76
C PRO A 166 -0.56 -49.18 -5.24
N MET A 167 0.12 -48.06 -5.52
CA MET A 167 0.37 -47.51 -6.86
C MET A 167 1.87 -47.24 -7.09
N LYS A 168 2.28 -46.78 -8.27
CA LYS A 168 3.70 -46.38 -8.46
C LYS A 168 3.96 -45.07 -7.73
N GLU A 169 5.15 -44.93 -7.16
CA GLU A 169 5.55 -43.68 -6.49
C GLU A 169 5.52 -42.47 -7.43
N SER A 170 5.87 -42.67 -8.72
CA SER A 170 5.75 -41.63 -9.74
C SER A 170 4.33 -41.09 -9.88
N ASP A 171 3.34 -41.97 -9.73
CA ASP A 171 1.94 -41.63 -9.91
C ASP A 171 1.43 -40.83 -8.70
N VAL A 172 2.00 -41.03 -7.50
CA VAL A 172 1.68 -40.21 -6.31
C VAL A 172 2.14 -38.77 -6.49
N ALA A 173 3.37 -38.59 -6.96
CA ALA A 173 3.93 -37.26 -7.23
C ALA A 173 3.18 -36.55 -8.37
N GLU A 174 2.81 -37.27 -9.43
CA GLU A 174 2.04 -36.72 -10.56
C GLU A 174 0.66 -36.21 -10.12
N GLU A 175 -0.06 -36.97 -9.29
CA GLU A 175 -1.38 -36.57 -8.77
C GLU A 175 -1.29 -35.31 -7.89
N LEU A 176 -0.26 -35.17 -7.05
CA LEU A 176 -0.09 -33.96 -6.22
C LEU A 176 0.40 -32.75 -7.03
N GLN A 177 1.22 -32.96 -8.05
CA GLN A 177 1.60 -31.88 -8.98
C GLN A 177 0.39 -31.39 -9.79
N GLU A 178 -0.47 -32.30 -10.25
CA GLU A 178 -1.71 -31.93 -10.95
C GLU A 178 -2.61 -31.08 -10.04
N LEU A 179 -2.76 -31.44 -8.77
CA LEU A 179 -3.48 -30.62 -7.79
C LEU A 179 -2.86 -29.21 -7.66
N MET A 180 -1.53 -29.12 -7.57
CA MET A 180 -0.85 -27.83 -7.47
C MET A 180 -1.07 -26.96 -8.71
N ASP A 181 -1.04 -27.56 -9.91
CA ASP A 181 -1.28 -26.87 -11.17
C ASP A 181 -2.74 -26.40 -11.27
N GLU A 182 -3.70 -27.25 -10.88
CA GLU A 182 -5.14 -26.91 -10.86
C GLU A 182 -5.45 -25.76 -9.89
N VAL A 183 -4.91 -25.83 -8.66
CA VAL A 183 -5.10 -24.79 -7.65
C VAL A 183 -4.44 -23.48 -8.08
N THR A 184 -3.23 -23.54 -8.62
CA THR A 184 -2.52 -22.34 -9.10
C THR A 184 -3.30 -21.68 -10.24
N ALA A 185 -3.78 -22.48 -11.20
CA ALA A 185 -4.60 -21.97 -12.30
C ALA A 185 -5.92 -21.36 -11.81
N ALA A 186 -6.57 -21.96 -10.80
CA ALA A 186 -7.76 -21.40 -10.19
C ALA A 186 -7.47 -20.07 -9.48
N ILE A 187 -6.36 -19.97 -8.75
CA ILE A 187 -5.96 -18.70 -8.12
C ILE A 187 -5.76 -17.62 -9.20
N ASP A 188 -5.03 -17.94 -10.27
CA ASP A 188 -4.75 -16.99 -11.36
C ASP A 188 -6.03 -16.60 -12.15
N GLU A 189 -7.05 -17.45 -12.19
CA GLU A 189 -8.34 -17.14 -12.83
C GLU A 189 -9.26 -16.31 -11.94
N TYR A 190 -9.30 -16.63 -10.64
CA TYR A 190 -10.33 -16.10 -9.73
C TYR A 190 -9.85 -14.98 -8.81
N PHE A 191 -8.54 -14.84 -8.58
CA PHE A 191 -7.99 -13.79 -7.71
C PHE A 191 -7.26 -12.70 -8.53
N PRO A 192 -7.48 -11.40 -8.26
CA PRO A 192 -6.71 -10.33 -8.89
C PRO A 192 -5.21 -10.53 -8.69
N ASP A 193 -4.42 -10.34 -9.75
CA ASP A 193 -2.96 -10.56 -9.76
C ASP A 193 -2.51 -11.99 -9.37
N GLY A 194 -3.44 -12.95 -9.40
CA GLY A 194 -3.20 -14.37 -9.15
C GLY A 194 -2.55 -14.62 -7.81
N VAL A 195 -1.56 -15.52 -7.79
CA VAL A 195 -0.85 -15.89 -6.56
C VAL A 195 -0.17 -14.69 -5.88
N THR A 196 0.37 -13.76 -6.67
CA THR A 196 1.06 -12.58 -6.10
C THR A 196 0.08 -11.64 -5.41
N GLY A 197 -1.12 -11.48 -5.96
CA GLY A 197 -2.18 -10.73 -5.30
C GLY A 197 -2.63 -11.43 -4.03
N LEU A 198 -2.79 -12.76 -4.06
CA LEU A 198 -3.23 -13.54 -2.89
C LEU A 198 -2.26 -13.41 -1.71
N ASP A 199 -0.95 -13.48 -1.99
CA ASP A 199 0.11 -13.35 -0.96
C ASP A 199 0.07 -11.97 -0.25
N ALA A 200 -0.48 -10.93 -0.87
CA ALA A 200 -0.63 -9.61 -0.24
C ALA A 200 -1.65 -9.60 0.92
N TYR A 201 -2.46 -10.65 1.03
CA TYR A 201 -3.50 -10.80 2.06
C TYR A 201 -3.15 -11.80 3.16
N ASP A 202 -1.93 -12.36 3.18
CA ASP A 202 -1.49 -13.34 4.19
C ASP A 202 -1.68 -12.85 5.64
N ASP A 203 -1.41 -11.57 5.91
CA ASP A 203 -1.55 -10.95 7.24
C ASP A 203 -3.01 -10.70 7.65
N ALA A 204 -3.96 -10.80 6.70
CA ALA A 204 -5.38 -10.55 6.90
C ALA A 204 -6.22 -11.84 6.97
N LEU A 205 -5.58 -13.01 6.88
CA LEU A 205 -6.29 -14.29 6.89
C LEU A 205 -6.92 -14.61 8.26
N PRO A 206 -8.10 -15.25 8.28
CA PRO A 206 -8.70 -15.75 9.51
C PRO A 206 -7.79 -16.76 10.23
N GLU A 207 -7.91 -16.82 11.55
CA GLU A 207 -7.17 -17.79 12.36
C GLU A 207 -7.44 -19.23 11.88
N GLY A 208 -6.38 -19.95 11.52
CA GLY A 208 -6.44 -21.34 11.07
C GLY A 208 -6.52 -21.55 9.56
N VAL A 209 -6.62 -20.49 8.75
CA VAL A 209 -6.45 -20.56 7.29
C VAL A 209 -4.96 -20.39 6.96
N PRO A 210 -4.30 -21.38 6.32
CA PRO A 210 -2.88 -21.27 6.00
C PRO A 210 -2.66 -20.32 4.82
N SER A 211 -1.51 -19.65 4.80
CA SER A 211 -1.08 -18.91 3.60
C SER A 211 -0.84 -19.84 2.42
N PHE A 212 -0.74 -19.30 1.20
CA PHE A 212 -0.45 -20.15 0.04
C PHE A 212 0.96 -20.78 0.11
N ALA A 213 1.91 -20.10 0.76
CA ALA A 213 3.22 -20.65 1.04
C ALA A 213 3.13 -21.84 2.03
N GLU A 214 2.38 -21.71 3.12
CA GLU A 214 2.14 -22.79 4.08
C GLU A 214 1.38 -23.97 3.45
N PHE A 215 0.46 -23.68 2.53
CA PHE A 215 -0.23 -24.70 1.74
C PHE A 215 0.76 -25.51 0.88
N LYS A 216 1.68 -24.85 0.17
CA LYS A 216 2.74 -25.55 -0.61
C LYS A 216 3.60 -26.46 0.25
N GLU A 217 3.98 -25.99 1.43
CA GLU A 217 4.72 -26.81 2.40
C GLU A 217 3.89 -28.03 2.84
N SER A 218 2.59 -27.83 3.08
CA SER A 218 1.66 -28.90 3.44
C SER A 218 1.53 -29.96 2.35
N VAL A 219 1.49 -29.56 1.07
CA VAL A 219 1.47 -30.49 -0.08
C VAL A 219 2.75 -31.33 -0.11
N THR A 220 3.91 -30.70 0.11
CA THR A 220 5.21 -31.38 0.11
C THR A 220 5.30 -32.41 1.25
N LEU A 221 4.88 -32.02 2.46
CA LEU A 221 4.82 -32.94 3.61
C LEU A 221 3.86 -34.11 3.36
N LYS A 222 2.75 -33.85 2.67
CA LYS A 222 1.77 -34.88 2.32
C LYS A 222 2.27 -35.84 1.25
N GLU A 223 3.07 -35.36 0.30
CA GLU A 223 3.76 -36.23 -0.66
C GLU A 223 4.64 -37.25 0.06
N GLU A 224 5.48 -36.79 1.00
CA GLU A 224 6.36 -37.67 1.79
C GLU A 224 5.56 -38.70 2.60
N GLU A 225 4.47 -38.29 3.25
CA GLU A 225 3.57 -39.18 3.99
C GLU A 225 2.97 -40.26 3.07
N LEU A 226 2.42 -39.84 1.92
CA LEU A 226 1.74 -40.74 0.99
C LEU A 226 2.70 -41.72 0.32
N VAL A 227 3.91 -41.30 -0.03
CA VAL A 227 4.95 -42.19 -0.55
C VAL A 227 5.32 -43.25 0.49
N SER A 228 5.50 -42.85 1.75
CA SER A 228 5.78 -43.80 2.84
C SER A 228 4.65 -44.82 2.98
N LEU A 229 3.39 -44.37 3.08
CA LEU A 229 2.22 -45.24 3.19
C LEU A 229 2.05 -46.18 1.99
N ASN A 230 2.34 -45.69 0.79
CA ASN A 230 2.28 -46.48 -0.43
C ASN A 230 3.33 -47.61 -0.42
N SER A 231 4.54 -47.32 0.07
CA SER A 231 5.60 -48.33 0.20
C SER A 231 5.22 -49.45 1.19
N GLU A 232 4.58 -49.09 2.31
CA GLU A 232 4.06 -50.05 3.29
C GLU A 232 2.93 -50.91 2.70
N ALA A 233 2.00 -50.30 1.97
CA ALA A 233 0.91 -51.00 1.29
C ALA A 233 1.45 -51.99 0.24
N ALA A 234 2.47 -51.59 -0.52
CA ALA A 234 3.12 -52.46 -1.50
C ALA A 234 3.83 -53.66 -0.82
N ALA A 235 4.56 -53.42 0.27
CA ALA A 235 5.20 -54.48 1.04
C ALA A 235 4.18 -55.49 1.59
N ALA A 236 3.08 -55.00 2.17
CA ALA A 236 2.00 -55.83 2.67
C ALA A 236 1.34 -56.68 1.56
N GLN A 237 1.15 -56.11 0.36
CA GLN A 237 0.60 -56.84 -0.78
C GLN A 237 1.54 -57.96 -1.24
N VAL A 238 2.85 -57.69 -1.34
CA VAL A 238 3.86 -58.70 -1.72
C VAL A 238 3.91 -59.84 -0.70
N GLU A 239 3.85 -59.52 0.59
CA GLU A 239 3.82 -60.53 1.66
C GLU A 239 2.54 -61.37 1.62
N GLY A 240 1.39 -60.76 1.36
CA GLY A 240 0.13 -61.47 1.14
C GLY A 240 0.18 -62.44 -0.04
N ILE A 241 0.74 -62.02 -1.18
CA ILE A 241 0.94 -62.88 -2.35
C ILE A 241 1.87 -64.04 -2.02
N LYS A 242 3.01 -63.77 -1.36
CA LYS A 242 3.97 -64.80 -0.95
C LYS A 242 3.31 -65.86 -0.07
N ASN A 243 2.53 -65.44 0.92
CA ASN A 243 1.81 -66.37 1.81
C ASN A 243 0.77 -67.19 1.05
N SER A 244 0.00 -66.56 0.16
CA SER A 244 -0.99 -67.26 -0.68
C SER A 244 -0.33 -68.31 -1.60
N VAL A 245 0.76 -67.95 -2.29
CA VAL A 245 1.50 -68.88 -3.16
C VAL A 245 2.09 -70.04 -2.35
N GLN A 246 2.61 -69.77 -1.14
CA GLN A 246 3.13 -70.82 -0.26
C GLN A 246 2.04 -71.81 0.17
N GLU A 247 0.85 -71.34 0.52
CA GLU A 247 -0.26 -72.23 0.88
C GLU A 247 -0.71 -73.08 -0.31
N VAL A 248 -0.89 -72.49 -1.49
CA VAL A 248 -1.24 -73.24 -2.71
C VAL A 248 -0.17 -74.28 -3.06
N ALA A 249 1.11 -73.94 -2.92
CA ALA A 249 2.21 -74.86 -3.16
C ALA A 249 2.21 -76.03 -2.16
N LYS A 250 2.00 -75.77 -0.87
CA LYS A 250 1.89 -76.80 0.17
C LYS A 250 0.73 -77.76 -0.11
N GLU A 251 -0.44 -77.23 -0.48
CA GLU A 251 -1.61 -78.05 -0.83
C GLU A 251 -1.29 -78.97 -2.01
N ARG A 252 -0.74 -78.43 -3.11
CA ARG A 252 -0.36 -79.23 -4.29
C ARG A 252 0.67 -80.31 -3.98
N VAL A 253 1.67 -80.01 -3.16
CA VAL A 253 2.67 -81.00 -2.73
C VAL A 253 2.02 -82.09 -1.87
N ASN A 254 1.16 -81.71 -0.92
CA ASN A 254 0.45 -82.67 -0.08
C ASN A 254 -0.45 -83.60 -0.90
N ASP A 255 -1.14 -83.08 -1.90
CA ASP A 255 -1.99 -83.89 -2.78
C ASP A 255 -1.18 -84.82 -3.68
N ALA A 256 -0.03 -84.35 -4.20
CA ALA A 256 0.90 -85.20 -4.95
C ALA A 256 1.47 -86.33 -4.09
N ILE A 257 1.84 -86.05 -2.83
CA ILE A 257 2.30 -87.07 -1.88
C ILE A 257 1.20 -88.10 -1.61
N LYS A 258 -0.05 -87.66 -1.38
CA LYS A 258 -1.17 -88.58 -1.16
C LYS A 258 -1.42 -89.48 -2.37
N ALA A 259 -1.38 -88.93 -3.58
CA ALA A 259 -1.54 -89.71 -4.82
C ALA A 259 -0.43 -90.76 -4.97
N ALA A 260 0.84 -90.36 -4.77
CA ALA A 260 1.97 -91.29 -4.85
C ALA A 260 1.89 -92.42 -3.78
N ILE A 261 1.42 -92.10 -2.56
CA ILE A 261 1.20 -93.12 -1.52
C ILE A 261 0.07 -94.07 -1.90
N ALA A 262 -0.99 -93.58 -2.57
CA ALA A 262 -2.08 -94.43 -3.04
C ALA A 262 -1.60 -95.40 -4.12
N ASP A 263 -0.79 -94.92 -5.08
CA ASP A 263 -0.22 -95.75 -6.15
C ASP A 263 0.73 -96.82 -5.62
N LEU A 264 1.50 -96.56 -4.56
CA LEU A 264 2.37 -97.55 -3.92
C LEU A 264 1.61 -98.64 -3.13
N LYS A 265 0.33 -98.41 -2.81
CA LYS A 265 -0.52 -99.36 -2.07
C LYS A 265 -1.42 -100.20 -2.98
N ALA A 266 -1.48 -99.88 -4.27
CA ALA A 266 -2.20 -100.65 -5.30
C ALA A 266 -1.32 -101.76 -5.88
#